data_AF-A0A5N6BMA4-F1
#
_entry.id   AF-A0A5N6BMA4-F1
#
_cell.length_a   1.000
_cell.length_b   1.000
_cell.length_c   1.000
_cell.angle_alpha   90.00
_cell.angle_beta   90.00
_cell.angle_gamma   90.00
#
_symmetry.space_group_name_H-M   'P 1'
#
loop_
_entity.id
_entity.type
_entity.pdbx_description
1 polymer ?
#
loop_
_entity_poly.entity_id
_entity_poly.type
_entity_poly.pdbx_seq_one_letter_code
_entity_poly.pdbx_strand_id
1 'polypeptide(L)'
;MKPVLMDKLYPDNNSWVFPDRKSLPEKQVRSINERFLSGNEYDEYMRGLGAVDTEGVNLTVVVEGARPYPVRVLDMRVEKRCVSPGGVLFFSPTQGAEKSTAIGFDLDRRDPEPLIPGDESDPKEWKGNYFDQHTVSLKPQEQAVFRIRAVTDAGYCAFRVVLVVADKGRLVRQMLDDGGRPFRVCGLKESSRAKGLFSEFDGLYVGGVFNMKDSDGRFARRDPGRWQATDG
;
A
#
# COMPACT_ATOMS: atom_id res chain seq x y z
N MET A 1 24.59 8.02 -5.30
CA MET A 1 23.42 7.26 -5.79
C MET A 1 22.30 8.24 -6.08
N LYS A 2 21.46 7.94 -7.07
CA LYS A 2 20.19 8.64 -7.31
C LYS A 2 19.09 7.56 -7.35
N PRO A 3 18.17 7.54 -6.39
CA PRO A 3 17.01 6.67 -6.51
C PRO A 3 15.97 7.29 -7.44
N VAL A 4 15.31 6.44 -8.24
CA VAL A 4 14.15 6.81 -9.04
C VAL A 4 13.05 5.78 -8.75
N LEU A 5 11.91 6.26 -8.28
CA LEU A 5 10.70 5.45 -8.23
C LEU A 5 10.24 5.24 -9.67
N MET A 6 10.34 4.01 -10.17
CA MET A 6 9.94 3.72 -11.55
C MET A 6 8.46 3.40 -11.64
N ASP A 7 7.95 2.66 -10.67
CA ASP A 7 6.56 2.25 -10.68
C ASP A 7 6.03 2.05 -9.26
N LYS A 8 4.74 2.28 -9.10
CA LYS A 8 3.97 1.89 -7.92
C LYS A 8 2.95 0.87 -8.38
N LEU A 9 3.23 -0.39 -8.07
CA LEU A 9 2.31 -1.49 -8.33
C LEU A 9 1.46 -1.67 -7.09
N TYR A 10 0.25 -1.17 -7.15
CA TYR A 10 -0.70 -1.39 -6.08
C TYR A 10 -1.19 -2.83 -6.14
N PRO A 11 -1.46 -3.48 -4.99
CA PRO A 11 -2.12 -4.77 -5.05
C PRO A 11 -3.37 -4.63 -5.92
N ASP A 12 -3.65 -5.61 -6.77
CA ASP A 12 -4.92 -5.69 -7.49
C ASP A 12 -6.01 -5.85 -6.44
N ASN A 13 -6.46 -4.75 -5.83
CA ASN A 13 -7.60 -4.68 -4.95
C ASN A 13 -8.43 -3.47 -5.39
N ASN A 14 -9.74 -3.64 -5.53
CA ASN A 14 -10.64 -2.54 -5.88
C ASN A 14 -11.15 -1.83 -4.62
N SER A 15 -10.42 -1.96 -3.51
CA SER A 15 -10.75 -1.42 -2.21
C SER A 15 -9.94 -0.16 -1.93
N TRP A 16 -10.60 0.88 -1.44
CA TRP A 16 -10.04 2.22 -1.32
C TRP A 16 -10.53 2.93 -0.07
N VAL A 17 -9.65 3.69 0.59
CA VAL A 17 -10.01 4.54 1.71
C VAL A 17 -9.82 6.01 1.33
N PHE A 18 -10.79 6.85 1.67
CA PHE A 18 -10.66 8.30 1.68
C PHE A 18 -10.45 8.76 3.13
N PRO A 19 -9.19 8.82 3.63
CA PRO A 19 -8.91 9.02 5.05
C PRO A 19 -9.35 10.40 5.56
N ASP A 20 -9.37 11.38 4.66
CA ASP A 20 -9.68 12.79 4.99
C ASP A 20 -11.15 13.17 4.72
N ARG A 21 -12.03 12.19 4.40
CA ARG A 21 -13.42 12.44 4.01
C ARG A 21 -14.38 11.73 4.95
N LYS A 22 -15.39 12.42 5.48
CA LYS A 22 -16.47 11.79 6.26
C LYS A 22 -17.64 11.28 5.42
N SER A 23 -17.79 11.80 4.21
CA SER A 23 -18.79 11.39 3.22
C SER A 23 -18.34 11.82 1.82
N LEU A 24 -18.98 11.27 0.79
CA LEU A 24 -18.82 11.69 -0.59
C LEU A 24 -20.17 12.17 -1.16
N PRO A 25 -20.18 13.24 -1.98
CA PRO A 25 -21.38 13.66 -2.69
C PRO A 25 -21.89 12.55 -3.62
N GLU A 26 -23.22 12.41 -3.75
CA GLU A 26 -23.84 11.40 -4.61
C GLU A 26 -23.36 11.45 -6.06
N LYS A 27 -23.16 12.66 -6.58
CA LYS A 27 -22.60 12.86 -7.94
C LYS A 27 -21.22 12.22 -8.07
N GLN A 28 -20.39 12.32 -7.03
CA GLN A 28 -19.05 11.73 -7.03
C GLN A 28 -19.13 10.20 -6.93
N VAL A 29 -20.01 9.65 -6.09
CA VAL A 29 -20.25 8.20 -6.00
C VAL A 29 -20.74 7.64 -7.34
N ARG A 30 -21.60 8.37 -8.07
CA ARG A 30 -22.03 7.99 -9.42
C ARG A 30 -20.86 7.91 -10.39
N SER A 31 -20.00 8.93 -10.41
CA SER A 31 -18.81 8.95 -11.27
C SER A 31 -17.79 7.86 -10.92
N ILE A 32 -17.70 7.47 -9.64
CA ILE A 32 -16.90 6.31 -9.19
C ILE A 32 -17.50 5.03 -9.77
N ASN A 33 -18.82 4.82 -9.65
CA ASN A 33 -19.51 3.65 -10.18
C ASN A 33 -19.41 3.50 -11.70
N GLU A 34 -19.53 4.60 -12.44
CA GLU A 34 -19.39 4.61 -13.90
C GLU A 34 -17.99 4.13 -14.32
N ARG A 35 -16.94 4.64 -13.65
CA ARG A 35 -15.55 4.24 -13.94
C ARG A 35 -15.25 2.82 -13.52
N PHE A 36 -15.70 2.44 -12.32
CA PHE A 36 -15.53 1.08 -11.80
C PHE A 36 -16.09 0.03 -12.77
N LEU A 37 -17.30 0.24 -13.28
CA LEU A 37 -17.92 -0.69 -14.24
C LEU A 37 -17.23 -0.69 -15.61
N SER A 38 -16.65 0.43 -16.02
CA SER A 38 -15.94 0.53 -17.30
C SER A 38 -14.51 -0.03 -17.26
N GLY A 39 -13.93 -0.20 -16.07
CA GLY A 39 -12.52 -0.58 -15.85
C GLY A 39 -11.48 0.47 -16.23
N ASN A 40 -11.86 1.49 -17.01
CA ASN A 40 -10.94 2.51 -17.52
C ASN A 40 -10.62 3.56 -16.45
N GLU A 41 -9.32 3.80 -16.23
CA GLU A 41 -8.78 4.89 -15.38
C GLU A 41 -9.33 4.90 -13.94
N TYR A 42 -9.92 3.79 -13.47
CA TYR A 42 -10.58 3.74 -12.17
C TYR A 42 -9.60 4.07 -11.04
N ASP A 43 -8.46 3.38 -10.99
CA ASP A 43 -7.45 3.57 -9.96
C ASP A 43 -6.83 4.97 -9.98
N GLU A 44 -6.51 5.48 -11.17
CA GLU A 44 -5.97 6.83 -11.35
C GLU A 44 -6.97 7.89 -10.87
N TYR A 45 -8.26 7.69 -11.18
CA TYR A 45 -9.33 8.56 -10.74
C TYR A 45 -9.49 8.51 -9.21
N MET A 46 -9.49 7.33 -8.60
CA MET A 46 -9.58 7.18 -7.14
C MET A 46 -8.42 7.90 -6.45
N ARG A 47 -7.18 7.70 -6.91
CA ARG A 47 -5.99 8.39 -6.37
C ARG A 47 -6.06 9.90 -6.59
N GLY A 48 -6.56 10.36 -7.75
CA GLY A 48 -6.78 11.78 -8.06
C GLY A 48 -7.78 12.47 -7.13
N LEU A 49 -8.76 11.72 -6.60
CA LEU A 49 -9.69 12.19 -5.58
C LEU A 49 -9.12 12.16 -4.15
N GLY A 50 -7.90 11.63 -3.99
CA GLY A 50 -7.21 11.51 -2.70
C GLY A 50 -7.43 10.18 -1.98
N ALA A 51 -8.01 9.18 -2.64
CA ALA A 51 -8.11 7.84 -2.09
C ALA A 51 -6.71 7.21 -1.90
N VAL A 52 -6.62 6.27 -0.97
CA VAL A 52 -5.42 5.49 -0.69
C VAL A 52 -5.78 4.00 -0.72
N ASP A 53 -4.82 3.21 -1.16
CA ASP A 53 -4.95 1.77 -1.33
C ASP A 53 -5.05 1.06 0.02
N THR A 54 -5.74 -0.08 0.03
CA THR A 54 -5.93 -0.92 1.21
C THR A 54 -4.95 -2.08 1.27
N GLU A 55 -4.75 -2.69 2.45
CA GLU A 55 -3.96 -3.91 2.72
C GLU A 55 -2.44 -3.78 2.54
N GLY A 56 -1.98 -2.97 1.59
CA GLY A 56 -0.57 -2.78 1.33
C GLY A 56 -0.30 -1.92 0.10
N VAL A 57 0.97 -1.53 -0.06
CA VAL A 57 1.47 -0.88 -1.27
C VAL A 57 2.71 -1.63 -1.74
N ASN A 58 2.77 -1.99 -3.02
CA ASN A 58 4.01 -2.46 -3.63
C ASN A 58 4.69 -1.34 -4.42
N LEU A 59 6.00 -1.23 -4.27
CA LEU A 59 6.84 -0.21 -4.88
C LEU A 59 7.93 -0.91 -5.69
N THR A 60 8.11 -0.47 -6.93
CA THR A 60 9.26 -0.84 -7.75
C THR A 60 10.20 0.35 -7.83
N VAL A 61 11.31 0.24 -7.12
CA VAL A 61 12.32 1.29 -7.00
C VAL A 61 13.54 0.88 -7.81
N VAL A 62 13.97 1.73 -8.72
CA VAL A 62 15.24 1.55 -9.42
C VAL A 62 16.25 2.52 -8.84
N VAL A 63 17.37 1.98 -8.36
CA VAL A 63 18.48 2.78 -7.86
C VAL A 63 19.62 2.71 -8.86
N GLU A 64 20.26 3.86 -9.10
CA GLU A 64 21.42 3.93 -10.00
C GLU A 64 22.66 4.46 -9.30
N GLY A 65 23.80 3.83 -9.61
CA GLY A 65 25.14 4.24 -9.21
C GLY A 65 25.56 5.59 -9.81
N ALA A 66 25.09 6.69 -9.22
CA ALA A 66 25.43 8.05 -9.67
C ALA A 66 26.79 8.59 -9.18
N ARG A 67 27.71 7.73 -8.72
CA ARG A 67 29.06 8.12 -8.27
C ARG A 67 30.10 7.59 -9.25
N PRO A 68 31.27 8.24 -9.40
CA PRO A 68 32.35 7.72 -10.24
C PRO A 68 33.10 6.52 -9.62
N TYR A 69 32.62 6.01 -8.48
CA TYR A 69 33.15 4.86 -7.76
C TYR A 69 31.99 4.05 -7.15
N PRO A 70 32.22 2.78 -6.78
CA PRO A 70 31.17 1.93 -6.23
C PRO A 70 30.60 2.44 -4.90
N VAL A 71 29.30 2.25 -4.71
CA VAL A 71 28.60 2.47 -3.43
C VAL A 71 27.85 1.22 -3.03
N ARG A 72 27.53 1.07 -1.74
CA ARG A 72 26.81 -0.11 -1.23
C ARG A 72 25.57 0.29 -0.45
N VAL A 73 24.42 -0.27 -0.81
CA VAL A 73 23.22 -0.23 0.02
C VAL A 73 23.38 -1.28 1.11
N LEU A 74 23.38 -0.81 2.36
CA LEU A 74 23.61 -1.62 3.54
C LEU A 74 22.33 -1.95 4.29
N ASP A 75 21.31 -1.10 4.16
CA ASP A 75 20.07 -1.23 4.93
C ASP A 75 18.96 -0.40 4.29
N MET A 76 17.71 -0.66 4.70
CA MET A 76 16.56 0.17 4.43
C MET A 76 15.73 0.37 5.70
N ARG A 77 15.24 1.58 5.89
CA ARG A 77 14.40 1.95 7.03
C ARG A 77 13.10 2.56 6.55
N VAL A 78 12.10 2.55 7.41
CA VAL A 78 10.85 3.28 7.18
C VAL A 78 10.70 4.38 8.22
N GLU A 79 10.48 5.60 7.73
CA GLU A 79 10.00 6.72 8.55
C GLU A 79 8.49 6.83 8.33
N LYS A 80 7.69 6.64 9.40
CA LYS A 80 6.23 6.59 9.29
C LYS A 80 5.51 7.42 10.34
N ARG A 81 4.29 7.79 9.98
CA ARG A 81 3.26 8.27 10.90
C ARG A 81 1.99 7.48 10.63
N CYS A 82 1.53 6.75 11.63
CA CYS A 82 0.28 6.00 11.56
C CYS A 82 -0.74 6.59 12.54
N VAL A 83 -2.00 6.58 12.14
CA VAL A 83 -3.15 7.01 12.94
C VAL A 83 -4.27 6.01 12.80
N SER A 84 -5.25 6.07 13.71
CA SER A 84 -6.47 5.26 13.59
C SER A 84 -7.07 5.43 12.19
N PRO A 85 -7.56 4.35 11.57
CA PRO A 85 -8.31 4.46 10.32
C PRO A 85 -9.57 5.29 10.59
N GLY A 86 -10.03 5.97 9.54
CA GLY A 86 -11.18 6.85 9.55
C GLY A 86 -11.58 7.22 8.13
N GLY A 87 -12.67 7.95 8.00
CA GLY A 87 -13.17 8.44 6.73
C GLY A 87 -14.04 7.45 5.96
N VAL A 88 -13.99 7.46 4.62
CA VAL A 88 -14.89 6.64 3.79
C VAL A 88 -14.16 5.47 3.16
N LEU A 89 -14.67 4.25 3.38
CA LEU A 89 -14.20 3.01 2.75
C LEU A 89 -15.08 2.63 1.55
N PHE A 90 -14.43 2.35 0.42
CA PHE A 90 -14.96 1.59 -0.71
C PHE A 90 -14.40 0.18 -0.63
N PHE A 91 -15.23 -0.81 -0.37
CA PHE A 91 -14.82 -2.19 -0.16
C PHE A 91 -15.23 -3.06 -1.36
N SER A 92 -14.23 -3.58 -2.07
CA SER A 92 -14.37 -4.52 -3.18
C SER A 92 -13.06 -5.29 -3.35
N PRO A 93 -12.70 -6.21 -2.43
CA PRO A 93 -11.47 -6.97 -2.56
C PRO A 93 -11.54 -7.88 -3.79
N THR A 94 -10.40 -8.14 -4.41
CA THR A 94 -10.29 -9.12 -5.51
C THR A 94 -10.29 -10.55 -4.96
N GLN A 95 -10.57 -11.53 -5.81
CA GLN A 95 -10.57 -12.96 -5.43
C GLN A 95 -9.22 -13.66 -5.69
N GLY A 96 -8.18 -12.90 -6.00
CA GLY A 96 -6.85 -13.43 -6.23
C GLY A 96 -5.91 -12.34 -6.72
N ALA A 97 -4.70 -12.31 -6.15
CA ALA A 97 -3.59 -11.50 -6.63
C ALA A 97 -2.31 -12.32 -6.47
N GLU A 98 -1.52 -12.45 -7.53
CA GLU A 98 -0.14 -12.95 -7.43
C GLU A 98 0.75 -11.81 -6.93
N LYS A 99 1.68 -12.09 -6.00
CA LYS A 99 2.53 -11.06 -5.39
C LYS A 99 3.99 -11.50 -5.37
N SER A 100 4.77 -11.13 -6.39
CA SER A 100 6.23 -11.27 -6.35
C SER A 100 6.86 -10.10 -5.57
N THR A 101 7.32 -10.34 -4.34
CA THR A 101 7.94 -9.31 -3.46
C THR A 101 9.33 -9.76 -2.99
N ALA A 102 10.30 -8.84 -2.93
CA ALA A 102 11.65 -9.12 -2.44
C ALA A 102 11.93 -8.59 -1.03
N ILE A 103 11.31 -7.46 -0.64
CA ILE A 103 11.49 -6.82 0.67
C ILE A 103 10.13 -6.39 1.23
N GLY A 104 9.82 -6.77 2.46
CA GLY A 104 8.61 -6.41 3.19
C GLY A 104 8.86 -5.38 4.30
N PHE A 105 7.87 -4.54 4.59
CA PHE A 105 7.79 -3.72 5.79
C PHE A 105 6.43 -3.88 6.47
N ASP A 106 6.45 -4.35 7.70
CA ASP A 106 5.29 -4.31 8.58
C ASP A 106 5.23 -2.94 9.28
N LEU A 107 4.32 -2.07 8.82
CA LEU A 107 4.13 -0.73 9.33
C LEU A 107 3.38 -0.71 10.68
N ASP A 108 2.89 -1.84 11.18
CA ASP A 108 2.32 -1.92 12.52
C ASP A 108 3.42 -1.96 13.60
N ARG A 109 4.64 -2.40 13.25
CA ARG A 109 5.80 -2.39 14.16
C ARG A 109 6.25 -0.96 14.46
N ARG A 110 6.74 -0.70 15.67
CA ARG A 110 7.24 0.63 16.08
C ARG A 110 8.36 1.10 15.15
N ASP A 111 9.34 0.23 14.93
CA ASP A 111 10.50 0.46 14.09
C ASP A 111 10.54 -0.63 12.99
N PRO A 112 9.90 -0.41 11.82
CA PRO A 112 9.85 -1.41 10.78
C PRO A 112 11.24 -1.72 10.21
N GLU A 113 11.56 -3.00 10.18
CA GLU A 113 12.78 -3.54 9.59
C GLU A 113 12.49 -4.06 8.17
N PRO A 114 13.49 -4.12 7.29
CA PRO A 114 13.34 -4.70 5.96
C PRO A 114 13.29 -6.23 6.08
N LEU A 115 12.14 -6.82 5.83
CA LEU A 115 11.88 -8.24 6.05
C LEU A 115 11.93 -9.03 4.73
N ILE A 116 12.33 -10.29 4.81
CA ILE A 116 12.15 -11.25 3.71
C ILE A 116 10.73 -11.82 3.82
N PRO A 117 9.88 -11.68 2.79
CA PRO A 117 8.55 -12.29 2.78
C PRO A 117 8.61 -13.81 2.96
N GLY A 118 7.65 -14.33 3.72
CA GLY A 118 7.47 -15.73 4.08
C GLY A 118 6.80 -16.56 2.99
N ASP A 119 5.81 -17.37 3.36
CA ASP A 119 4.90 -18.01 2.41
C ASP A 119 4.03 -16.95 1.71
N GLU A 120 3.71 -17.17 0.44
CA GLU A 120 2.89 -16.24 -0.34
C GLU A 120 1.43 -16.21 0.12
N SER A 121 0.98 -17.26 0.82
CA SER A 121 -0.38 -17.38 1.37
C SER A 121 -0.60 -16.57 2.65
N ASP A 122 0.45 -16.20 3.37
CA ASP A 122 0.38 -15.33 4.54
C ASP A 122 1.18 -14.02 4.28
N PRO A 123 0.51 -12.89 4.02
CA PRO A 123 1.18 -11.63 3.71
C PRO A 123 1.97 -11.03 4.89
N LYS A 124 1.87 -11.61 6.09
CA LYS A 124 2.59 -11.21 7.29
C LYS A 124 3.55 -12.29 7.82
N GLU A 125 3.75 -13.37 7.08
CA GLU A 125 4.84 -14.29 7.37
C GLU A 125 6.16 -13.66 6.94
N TRP A 126 7.16 -13.70 7.82
CA TRP A 126 8.48 -13.10 7.58
C TRP A 126 9.59 -14.09 7.93
N LYS A 127 10.58 -14.23 7.05
CA LYS A 127 11.72 -15.17 7.20
C LYS A 127 12.95 -14.56 7.90
N GLY A 128 12.90 -13.27 8.23
CA GLY A 128 13.99 -12.54 8.88
C GLY A 128 14.30 -11.21 8.20
N ASN A 129 15.40 -10.55 8.60
CA ASN A 129 15.84 -9.30 8.01
C ASN A 129 16.56 -9.56 6.67
N TYR A 130 16.20 -8.78 5.64
CA TYR A 130 16.78 -8.89 4.30
C TYR A 130 18.29 -8.61 4.28
N PHE A 131 18.73 -7.55 4.96
CA PHE A 131 20.12 -7.06 4.89
C PHE A 131 21.09 -7.81 5.81
N ASP A 132 20.61 -8.70 6.68
CA ASP A 132 21.48 -9.63 7.41
C ASP A 132 22.18 -10.62 6.46
N GLN A 133 21.57 -10.89 5.31
CA GLN A 133 22.07 -11.84 4.31
C GLN A 133 22.41 -11.20 2.96
N HIS A 134 21.96 -9.96 2.72
CA HIS A 134 22.09 -9.30 1.43
C HIS A 134 22.73 -7.93 1.55
N THR A 135 23.63 -7.61 0.64
CA THR A 135 24.05 -6.22 0.39
C THR A 135 24.09 -5.98 -1.10
N VAL A 136 23.74 -4.76 -1.54
CA VAL A 136 23.70 -4.41 -2.96
C VAL A 136 24.80 -3.40 -3.25
N SER A 137 25.77 -3.79 -4.06
CA SER A 137 26.83 -2.90 -4.54
C SER A 137 26.46 -2.38 -5.92
N LEU A 138 26.61 -1.07 -6.13
CA LEU A 138 26.36 -0.42 -7.42
C LEU A 138 27.67 0.22 -7.92
N LYS A 139 28.16 -0.23 -9.07
CA LYS A 139 29.19 0.44 -9.86
C LYS A 139 28.62 1.72 -10.49
N PRO A 140 29.47 2.61 -11.03
CA PRO A 140 29.00 3.76 -11.79
C PRO A 140 28.02 3.33 -12.89
N GLN A 141 26.85 4.00 -12.95
CA GLN A 141 25.75 3.74 -13.90
C GLN A 141 25.07 2.37 -13.79
N GLU A 142 25.51 1.51 -12.86
CA GLU A 142 24.83 0.25 -12.60
C GLU A 142 23.49 0.51 -11.90
N GLN A 143 22.48 -0.26 -12.30
CA GLN A 143 21.14 -0.19 -11.75
C GLN A 143 20.84 -1.45 -10.93
N ALA A 144 20.10 -1.27 -9.84
CA ALA A 144 19.44 -2.36 -9.14
C ALA A 144 17.96 -2.04 -8.94
N VAL A 145 17.14 -3.08 -8.94
CA VAL A 145 15.69 -2.99 -8.75
C VAL A 145 15.34 -3.55 -7.39
N PHE A 146 14.61 -2.78 -6.59
CA PHE A 146 14.01 -3.23 -5.34
C PHE A 146 12.50 -3.30 -5.49
N ARG A 147 11.93 -4.47 -5.21
CA ARG A 147 10.48 -4.68 -5.07
C ARG A 147 10.14 -4.69 -3.58
N ILE A 148 9.50 -3.63 -3.14
CA ILE A 148 9.19 -3.36 -1.73
C ILE A 148 7.69 -3.49 -1.54
N ARG A 149 7.25 -4.20 -0.50
CA ARG A 149 5.86 -4.22 -0.06
C ARG A 149 5.77 -3.65 1.35
N ALA A 150 4.92 -2.67 1.56
CA ALA A 150 4.61 -2.16 2.90
C ALA A 150 3.16 -2.49 3.25
N VAL A 151 2.92 -3.07 4.43
CA VAL A 151 1.60 -3.52 4.89
C VAL A 151 1.28 -2.94 6.27
N THR A 152 -0.01 -2.83 6.58
CA THR A 152 -0.54 -2.47 7.91
C THR A 152 -1.94 -3.04 8.06
N ASP A 153 -2.30 -3.46 9.28
CA ASP A 153 -3.68 -3.82 9.64
C ASP A 153 -4.30 -2.80 10.61
N ALA A 154 -3.47 -1.99 11.25
CA ALA A 154 -3.89 -1.18 12.40
C ALA A 154 -4.39 0.21 12.04
N GLY A 155 -4.17 0.70 10.81
CA GLY A 155 -4.75 1.98 10.40
C GLY A 155 -4.15 2.65 9.17
N TYR A 156 -4.33 3.97 9.11
CA TYR A 156 -3.80 4.79 8.05
C TYR A 156 -2.36 5.19 8.34
N CYS A 157 -1.44 4.82 7.46
CA CYS A 157 -0.02 5.12 7.57
C CYS A 157 0.45 5.97 6.40
N ALA A 158 1.12 7.09 6.72
CA ALA A 158 1.94 7.85 5.78
C ALA A 158 3.42 7.53 6.06
N PHE A 159 4.18 7.11 5.05
CA PHE A 159 5.55 6.65 5.24
C PHE A 159 6.51 7.02 4.10
N ARG A 160 7.81 6.99 4.39
CA ARG A 160 8.91 7.10 3.42
C ARG A 160 9.90 5.96 3.65
N VAL A 161 10.50 5.48 2.57
CA VAL A 161 11.58 4.49 2.68
C VAL A 161 12.91 5.23 2.65
N VAL A 162 13.84 4.87 3.52
CA VAL A 162 15.15 5.49 3.63
C VAL A 162 16.21 4.43 3.38
N LEU A 163 16.93 4.56 2.27
CA LEU A 163 18.08 3.73 1.96
C LEU A 163 19.29 4.21 2.78
N VAL A 164 19.99 3.29 3.43
CA VAL A 164 21.26 3.55 4.12
C VAL A 164 22.40 3.08 3.22
N VAL A 165 23.27 3.99 2.84
CA VAL A 165 24.28 3.78 1.80
C VAL A 165 25.66 4.06 2.34
N ALA A 166 26.60 3.13 2.16
CA ALA A 166 28.01 3.42 2.31
C ALA A 166 28.57 4.14 1.08
N ASP A 167 29.05 5.36 1.27
CA ASP A 167 29.73 6.20 0.28
C ASP A 167 31.06 6.67 0.88
N LYS A 168 32.19 6.15 0.38
CA LYS A 168 33.56 6.45 0.88
C LYS A 168 33.72 6.32 2.40
N GLY A 169 33.24 5.22 2.97
CA GLY A 169 33.36 4.94 4.41
C GLY A 169 32.44 5.79 5.30
N ARG A 170 31.53 6.58 4.72
CA ARG A 170 30.48 7.30 5.44
C ARG A 170 29.12 6.70 5.12
N LEU A 171 28.23 6.72 6.11
CA LEU A 171 26.83 6.38 5.90
C LEU A 171 26.07 7.62 5.42
N VAL A 172 25.34 7.46 4.33
CA VAL A 172 24.47 8.48 3.73
C VAL A 172 23.05 7.93 3.67
N ARG A 173 22.07 8.75 4.04
CA ARG A 173 20.64 8.43 3.93
C ARG A 173 20.11 8.95 2.60
N GLN A 174 19.36 8.13 1.88
CA GLN A 174 18.68 8.52 0.64
C GLN A 174 17.20 8.21 0.79
N MET A 175 16.37 9.25 0.73
CA MET A 175 14.94 9.14 0.93
C MET A 175 14.24 8.78 -0.37
N LEU A 176 13.29 7.85 -0.28
CA LEU A 176 12.36 7.45 -1.31
C LEU A 176 10.98 7.92 -0.89
N ASP A 177 10.34 8.66 -1.76
CA ASP A 177 9.01 9.20 -1.53
C ASP A 177 8.21 9.27 -2.85
N ASP A 178 6.96 9.68 -2.72
CA ASP A 178 6.02 9.87 -3.81
C ASP A 178 6.11 11.31 -4.34
N GLY A 179 7.19 11.62 -5.06
CA GLY A 179 7.39 12.93 -5.68
C GLY A 179 7.35 14.08 -4.65
N GLY A 180 8.02 13.89 -3.50
CA GLY A 180 8.03 14.81 -2.36
C GLY A 180 7.01 14.50 -1.27
N ARG A 181 6.04 13.62 -1.52
CA ARG A 181 4.99 13.24 -0.56
C ARG A 181 5.26 11.85 0.04
N PRO A 182 4.86 11.56 1.28
CA PRO A 182 4.94 10.20 1.79
C PRO A 182 4.03 9.26 0.98
N PHE A 183 4.45 8.01 0.86
CA PHE A 183 3.55 6.91 0.47
C PHE A 183 2.44 6.78 1.51
N ARG A 184 1.27 6.32 1.09
CA ARG A 184 0.08 6.22 1.93
C ARG A 184 -0.59 4.88 1.73
N VAL A 185 -1.03 4.29 2.83
CA VAL A 185 -1.76 3.02 2.85
C VAL A 185 -2.71 3.00 4.03
N CYS A 186 -3.85 2.34 3.89
CA CYS A 186 -4.75 2.09 5.01
C CYS A 186 -4.96 0.59 5.22
N GLY A 187 -4.71 0.12 6.43
CA GLY A 187 -5.06 -1.24 6.82
C GLY A 187 -6.57 -1.40 6.88
N LEU A 188 -7.05 -2.58 6.49
CA LEU A 188 -8.36 -3.06 6.86
C LEU A 188 -8.13 -4.17 7.87
N LYS A 189 -8.73 -4.09 9.05
CA LYS A 189 -8.68 -5.22 9.98
C LYS A 189 -9.30 -6.43 9.29
N GLU A 190 -8.54 -7.50 9.13
CA GLU A 190 -9.13 -8.78 8.77
C GLU A 190 -9.84 -9.35 10.00
N SER A 191 -11.16 -9.34 9.97
CA SER A 191 -11.93 -10.32 10.73
C SER A 191 -13.20 -10.64 9.95
N SER A 192 -13.08 -11.63 9.08
CA SER A 192 -14.08 -12.06 8.09
C SER A 192 -15.44 -12.50 8.66
N ARG A 193 -15.68 -12.33 9.98
CA ARG A 193 -16.89 -12.78 10.68
C ARG A 193 -17.39 -11.85 11.80
N ALA A 194 -16.76 -10.70 12.05
CA ALA A 194 -17.19 -9.82 13.15
C ALA A 194 -18.17 -8.74 12.67
N LYS A 195 -19.28 -8.56 13.40
CA LYS A 195 -20.12 -7.35 13.27
C LYS A 195 -19.30 -6.11 13.59
N GLY A 196 -19.49 -5.06 12.81
CA GLY A 196 -18.80 -3.78 13.02
C GLY A 196 -17.34 -3.80 12.58
N LEU A 197 -16.96 -4.70 11.67
CA LEU A 197 -15.62 -4.76 11.08
C LEU A 197 -15.13 -3.40 10.59
N PHE A 198 -16.03 -2.61 10.02
CA PHE A 198 -15.75 -1.31 9.46
C PHE A 198 -16.24 -0.16 10.34
N SER A 199 -16.55 -0.42 11.61
CA SER A 199 -17.08 0.59 12.55
C SER A 199 -16.15 1.78 12.80
N GLU A 200 -14.86 1.63 12.45
CA GLU A 200 -13.86 2.69 12.48
C GLU A 200 -13.98 3.69 11.31
N PHE A 201 -14.75 3.37 10.26
CA PHE A 201 -15.00 4.26 9.13
C PHE A 201 -16.30 5.06 9.31
N ASP A 202 -16.26 6.33 8.89
CA ASP A 202 -17.43 7.23 8.87
C ASP A 202 -18.45 6.84 7.79
N GLY A 203 -18.00 6.17 6.73
CA GLY A 203 -18.85 5.69 5.65
C GLY A 203 -18.32 4.43 4.99
N LEU A 204 -19.24 3.56 4.58
CA LEU A 204 -18.93 2.31 3.89
C LEU A 204 -19.72 2.23 2.59
N TYR A 205 -19.03 1.93 1.51
CA TYR A 205 -19.60 1.58 0.22
C TYR A 205 -19.09 0.21 -0.17
N VAL A 206 -20.00 -0.75 -0.36
CA VAL A 206 -19.64 -2.11 -0.78
C VAL A 206 -19.94 -2.24 -2.27
N GLY A 207 -19.05 -2.85 -3.04
CA GLY A 207 -19.17 -2.97 -4.50
C GLY A 207 -18.58 -4.29 -5.03
N GLY A 208 -18.50 -4.40 -6.35
CA GLY A 208 -17.93 -5.56 -7.03
C GLY A 208 -18.76 -6.84 -6.85
N VAL A 209 -18.06 -7.98 -6.85
CA VAL A 209 -18.67 -9.32 -6.73
C VAL A 209 -19.56 -9.48 -5.49
N PHE A 210 -19.22 -8.81 -4.38
CA PHE A 210 -20.00 -8.82 -3.14
C PHE A 210 -21.37 -8.14 -3.26
N ASN A 211 -21.58 -7.34 -4.30
CA ASN A 211 -22.75 -6.50 -4.46
C ASN A 211 -23.48 -6.79 -5.79
N MET A 212 -23.17 -7.92 -6.44
CA MET A 212 -23.78 -8.29 -7.73
C MET A 212 -25.29 -8.48 -7.63
N LYS A 213 -25.81 -9.10 -6.57
CA LYS A 213 -27.25 -9.37 -6.42
C LYS A 213 -28.08 -8.12 -6.13
N ASP A 214 -27.49 -7.15 -5.41
CA ASP A 214 -28.22 -6.00 -4.87
C ASP A 214 -28.11 -4.74 -5.74
N SER A 215 -27.05 -4.62 -6.55
CA SER A 215 -26.69 -3.35 -7.18
C SER A 215 -25.96 -3.49 -8.52
N ASP A 216 -26.01 -4.69 -9.12
CA ASP A 216 -25.25 -5.08 -10.32
C ASP A 216 -23.74 -4.82 -10.16
N GLY A 217 -23.23 -5.01 -8.94
CA GLY A 217 -21.82 -4.79 -8.61
C GLY A 217 -21.43 -3.33 -8.39
N ARG A 218 -22.35 -2.37 -8.47
CA ARG A 218 -22.08 -0.98 -8.11
C ARG A 218 -21.79 -0.84 -6.62
N PHE A 219 -21.00 0.18 -6.28
CA PHE A 219 -20.84 0.63 -4.91
C PHE A 219 -22.15 1.18 -4.37
N ALA A 220 -22.66 0.52 -3.33
CA ALA A 220 -23.85 0.92 -2.58
C ALA A 220 -23.48 1.23 -1.13
N ARG A 221 -24.07 2.29 -0.58
CA ARG A 221 -23.81 2.71 0.80
C ARG A 221 -24.37 1.68 1.79
N ARG A 222 -23.57 1.32 2.80
CA ARG A 222 -23.94 0.42 3.90
C ARG A 222 -23.63 1.09 5.25
N ASP A 223 -24.21 0.54 6.31
CA ASP A 223 -23.89 0.97 7.69
C ASP A 223 -22.59 0.26 8.15
N PRO A 224 -21.48 1.00 8.37
CA PRO A 224 -20.20 0.42 8.76
C PRO A 224 -20.25 -0.37 10.08
N GLY A 225 -21.14 -0.02 10.99
CA GLY A 225 -21.28 -0.68 12.29
C GLY A 225 -22.14 -1.95 12.25
N ARG A 226 -22.92 -2.16 11.18
CA ARG A 226 -23.90 -3.26 11.08
C ARG A 226 -23.63 -4.25 9.95
N TRP A 227 -22.89 -3.83 8.93
CA TRP A 227 -22.64 -4.64 7.75
C TRP A 227 -21.79 -5.89 8.06
N GLN A 228 -22.11 -7.00 7.39
CA GLN A 228 -21.40 -8.28 7.48
C GLN A 228 -21.17 -8.85 6.08
N ALA A 229 -20.01 -9.50 5.88
CA ALA A 229 -19.60 -10.05 4.59
C ALA A 229 -20.44 -11.25 4.11
N THR A 230 -21.38 -11.75 4.91
CA THR A 230 -22.28 -12.87 4.57
C THR A 230 -23.52 -12.45 3.78
N ASP A 231 -23.75 -11.15 3.58
CA ASP A 231 -24.96 -10.63 2.93
C ASP A 231 -24.90 -10.65 1.39
N GLY A 232 -24.01 -11.47 0.80
CA GLY A 232 -23.72 -11.54 -0.65
C GLY A 232 -24.29 -12.73 -1.41
#